data_AF-A0A317U3E5-F1
#
_entry.id   AF-A0A317U3E5-F1
#
_cell.length_a   1.000
_cell.length_b   1.000
_cell.length_c   1.000
_cell.angle_alpha   90.00
_cell.angle_beta   90.00
_cell.angle_gamma   90.00
#
_symmetry.space_group_name_H-M   'P 1'
#
loop_
_entity.id
_entity.type
_entity.pdbx_description
1 polymer ?
#
loop_
_entity_poly.entity_id
_entity_poly.type
_entity_poly.pdbx_seq_one_letter_code
_entity_poly.pdbx_strand_id
1 'polypeptide(L)'
;MTIKWIPDNQIGELQKDGTFTRAASYGVSMINAYFFDELSQIDPISQEDNLLKIIETESKLIPSLKALDIIGFFSPEEWLQSEHQGRLMIILLYFSQQPEAVTPEIVNRLKEKYSTLTPTLQKMVDKILQEFSA
;
A
#
# COMPACT_ATOMS: atom_id res chain seq x y z
N MET A 1 -39.60 10.54 -2.41
CA MET A 1 -38.21 10.05 -2.28
C MET A 1 -37.56 10.14 -3.64
N THR A 2 -36.54 10.98 -3.79
CA THR A 2 -35.86 11.20 -5.07
C THR A 2 -34.76 10.15 -5.18
N ILE A 3 -34.93 9.18 -6.08
CA ILE A 3 -33.88 8.19 -6.36
C ILE A 3 -32.76 8.93 -7.09
N LYS A 4 -31.61 9.14 -6.44
CA LYS A 4 -30.40 9.63 -7.10
C LYS A 4 -29.88 8.50 -7.99
N TRP A 5 -29.98 8.67 -9.30
CA TRP A 5 -29.41 7.76 -10.27
C TRP A 5 -27.89 7.66 -10.08
N ILE A 6 -27.38 6.43 -9.85
CA ILE A 6 -25.95 6.14 -9.75
C ILE A 6 -25.55 5.50 -11.09
N PRO A 7 -24.56 6.04 -11.83
CA PRO A 7 -24.10 5.44 -13.07
C PRO A 7 -23.57 4.02 -12.84
N ASP A 8 -23.88 3.11 -13.77
CA ASP A 8 -23.30 1.77 -13.77
C ASP A 8 -21.77 1.86 -13.93
N ASN A 9 -21.04 1.05 -13.14
CA ASN A 9 -19.57 0.92 -13.01
C ASN A 9 -18.92 1.45 -11.71
N GLN A 10 -19.62 1.55 -10.57
CA GLN A 10 -18.96 1.93 -9.30
C GLN A 10 -19.16 0.90 -8.18
N ILE A 11 -18.05 0.42 -7.59
CA ILE A 11 -17.99 -0.59 -6.53
C ILE A 11 -18.20 0.08 -5.16
N GLY A 12 -19.12 -0.44 -4.34
CA GLY A 12 -19.47 0.12 -3.03
C GLY A 12 -20.56 -0.64 -2.28
N GLU A 13 -20.87 -0.21 -1.04
CA GLU A 13 -21.90 -0.79 -0.16
C GLU A 13 -23.02 0.23 0.14
N LEU A 14 -24.28 -0.22 0.12
CA LEU A 14 -25.44 0.58 0.51
C LEU A 14 -25.76 0.33 2.00
N GLN A 15 -25.75 1.39 2.81
CA GLN A 15 -26.01 1.35 4.24
C GLN A 15 -27.51 1.30 4.57
N LYS A 16 -27.84 0.88 5.80
CA LYS A 16 -29.23 0.72 6.28
C LYS A 16 -30.04 2.02 6.32
N ASP A 17 -29.38 3.18 6.31
CA ASP A 17 -29.99 4.50 6.27
C ASP A 17 -30.24 5.03 4.85
N GLY A 18 -29.87 4.25 3.83
CA GLY A 18 -30.04 4.59 2.42
C GLY A 18 -28.87 5.36 1.79
N THR A 19 -27.74 5.51 2.48
CA THR A 19 -26.52 6.10 1.92
C THR A 19 -25.67 5.06 1.17
N PHE A 20 -24.99 5.43 0.08
CA PHE A 20 -24.13 4.54 -0.73
C PHE A 20 -22.66 4.92 -0.54
N THR A 21 -21.84 3.97 -0.08
CA THR A 21 -20.40 4.14 0.17
C THR A 21 -19.62 3.54 -0.99
N ARG A 22 -18.95 4.36 -1.80
CA ARG A 22 -18.00 3.87 -2.82
C ARG A 22 -16.69 3.50 -2.16
N ALA A 23 -16.33 2.23 -2.16
CA ALA A 23 -15.20 1.72 -1.41
C ALA A 23 -14.66 0.47 -2.09
N ALA A 24 -13.49 0.57 -2.71
CA ALA A 24 -12.79 -0.61 -3.21
C ALA A 24 -11.27 -0.52 -3.09
N SER A 25 -10.65 0.67 -3.14
CA SER A 25 -9.20 0.80 -2.97
C SER A 25 -8.80 1.11 -1.53
N TYR A 26 -9.14 2.27 -0.98
CA TYR A 26 -8.63 2.67 0.36
C TYR A 26 -9.00 1.69 1.49
N GLY A 27 -10.28 1.31 1.62
CA GLY A 27 -10.70 0.39 2.68
C GLY A 27 -10.05 -0.99 2.56
N VAL A 28 -9.91 -1.50 1.34
CA VAL A 28 -9.22 -2.77 1.08
C VAL A 28 -7.73 -2.63 1.37
N SER A 29 -7.10 -1.51 0.99
CA SER A 29 -5.71 -1.22 1.31
C SER A 29 -5.44 -1.15 2.82
N MET A 30 -6.36 -0.59 3.60
CA MET A 30 -6.25 -0.59 5.07
C MET A 30 -6.39 -1.99 5.65
N ILE A 31 -7.32 -2.79 5.13
CA ILE A 31 -7.49 -4.20 5.55
C ILE A 31 -6.25 -5.02 5.18
N ASN A 32 -5.71 -4.84 3.97
CA ASN A 32 -4.50 -5.48 3.50
C ASN A 32 -3.30 -5.09 4.37
N ALA A 33 -3.12 -3.80 4.66
CA ALA A 33 -2.07 -3.33 5.55
C ALA A 33 -2.19 -3.94 6.95
N TYR A 34 -3.40 -4.01 7.51
CA TYR A 34 -3.65 -4.64 8.79
C TYR A 34 -3.28 -6.13 8.79
N PHE A 35 -3.76 -6.91 7.82
CA PHE A 35 -3.43 -8.34 7.75
C PHE A 35 -1.95 -8.58 7.44
N PHE A 36 -1.31 -7.71 6.68
CA PHE A 36 0.12 -7.77 6.45
C PHE A 36 0.90 -7.59 7.75
N ASP A 37 0.52 -6.60 8.58
CA ASP A 37 1.09 -6.40 9.90
C ASP A 37 0.96 -7.64 10.78
N GLU A 38 -0.26 -8.18 10.91
CA GLU A 38 -0.53 -9.37 11.74
C GLU A 38 0.30 -10.57 11.30
N LEU A 39 0.31 -10.88 10.00
CA LEU A 39 1.06 -12.02 9.47
C LEU A 39 2.58 -11.83 9.60
N SER A 40 3.06 -10.59 9.47
CA SER A 40 4.48 -10.26 9.62
C SER A 40 5.01 -10.43 11.04
N GLN A 41 4.15 -10.35 12.06
CA GLN A 41 4.54 -10.48 13.46
C GLN A 41 4.54 -11.94 13.95
N ILE A 42 3.72 -12.81 13.35
CA ILE A 42 3.57 -14.21 13.78
C ILE A 42 4.77 -15.05 13.33
N ASP A 43 4.96 -15.15 12.02
CA ASP A 43 6.09 -15.87 11.39
C ASP A 43 6.16 -15.49 9.90
N PRO A 44 6.96 -14.47 9.55
CA PRO A 44 7.04 -13.99 8.17
C PRO A 44 7.51 -15.05 7.17
N ILE A 45 8.25 -16.08 7.62
CA ILE A 45 8.80 -17.11 6.73
C ILE A 45 7.70 -18.12 6.37
N SER A 46 6.95 -18.61 7.36
CA SER A 46 5.85 -19.54 7.05
C SER A 46 4.64 -18.86 6.40
N GLN A 47 4.52 -17.53 6.53
CA GLN A 47 3.46 -16.74 5.90
C GLN A 47 3.85 -16.10 4.57
N GLU A 48 5.04 -16.40 4.01
CA GLU A 48 5.55 -15.73 2.80
C GLU A 48 4.51 -15.74 1.66
N ASP A 49 3.88 -16.88 1.39
CA ASP A 49 2.85 -17.01 0.35
C ASP A 49 1.63 -16.11 0.59
N ASN A 50 1.20 -15.95 1.84
CA ASN A 50 0.06 -15.09 2.19
C ASN A 50 0.42 -13.61 2.10
N LEU A 51 1.63 -13.24 2.56
CA LEU A 51 2.17 -11.88 2.41
C LEU A 51 2.29 -11.51 0.92
N LEU A 52 2.78 -12.43 0.07
CA LEU A 52 2.88 -12.21 -1.37
C LEU A 52 1.52 -12.03 -2.05
N LYS A 53 0.48 -12.77 -1.63
CA LYS A 53 -0.90 -12.57 -2.14
C LYS A 53 -1.46 -11.19 -1.78
N ILE A 54 -1.18 -10.72 -0.56
CA ILE A 54 -1.56 -9.37 -0.14
C ILE A 54 -0.83 -8.33 -0.99
N ILE A 55 0.48 -8.48 -1.19
CA ILE A 55 1.28 -7.60 -2.05
C ILE A 55 0.74 -7.58 -3.48
N GLU A 56 0.41 -8.73 -4.06
CA GLU A 56 -0.14 -8.82 -5.42
C GLU A 56 -1.47 -8.08 -5.55
N THR A 57 -2.34 -8.23 -4.53
CA THR A 57 -3.63 -7.55 -4.48
C THR A 57 -3.43 -6.04 -4.33
N GLU A 58 -2.59 -5.62 -3.40
CA GLU A 58 -2.33 -4.22 -3.11
C GLU A 58 -1.67 -3.50 -4.29
N SER A 59 -0.76 -4.18 -5.00
CA SER A 59 -0.10 -3.65 -6.19
C SER A 59 -1.12 -3.19 -7.25
N LYS A 60 -2.23 -3.92 -7.40
CA LYS A 60 -3.33 -3.55 -8.33
C LYS A 60 -4.12 -2.33 -7.84
N LEU A 61 -4.07 -2.01 -6.56
CA LEU A 61 -4.79 -0.88 -5.95
C LEU A 61 -3.98 0.42 -5.97
N ILE A 62 -2.65 0.37 -6.01
CA ILE A 62 -1.78 1.56 -6.01
C ILE A 62 -2.19 2.63 -7.03
N PRO A 63 -2.50 2.32 -8.31
CA PRO A 63 -2.93 3.35 -9.26
C PRO A 63 -4.22 4.06 -8.83
N SER A 64 -5.15 3.33 -8.20
CA SER A 64 -6.39 3.89 -7.66
C SER A 64 -6.12 4.75 -6.43
N LEU A 65 -5.21 4.33 -5.55
CA LEU A 65 -4.81 5.13 -4.38
C LEU A 65 -4.13 6.43 -4.80
N LYS A 66 -3.26 6.40 -5.83
CA LYS A 66 -2.67 7.61 -6.42
C LYS A 66 -3.73 8.51 -7.03
N ALA A 67 -4.63 7.97 -7.86
CA ALA A 67 -5.65 8.75 -8.55
C ALA A 67 -6.63 9.45 -7.59
N LEU A 68 -6.86 8.85 -6.42
CA LEU A 68 -7.68 9.42 -5.34
C LEU A 68 -6.88 10.25 -4.34
N ASP A 69 -5.59 10.46 -4.59
CA ASP A 69 -4.64 11.19 -3.74
C ASP A 69 -4.53 10.65 -2.30
N ILE A 70 -4.83 9.37 -2.10
CA ILE A 70 -4.71 8.70 -0.80
C ILE A 70 -3.25 8.63 -0.36
N ILE A 71 -2.35 8.37 -1.32
CA ILE A 71 -0.91 8.30 -1.05
C ILE A 71 -0.39 9.70 -0.69
N GLY A 72 -0.95 10.75 -1.29
CA GLY A 72 -0.61 12.15 -1.02
C GLY A 72 -1.10 12.69 0.33
N PHE A 73 -1.90 11.93 1.10
CA PHE A 73 -2.27 12.33 2.46
C PHE A 73 -1.07 12.45 3.41
N PHE A 74 0.02 11.75 3.12
CA PHE A 74 1.26 11.82 3.86
C PHE A 74 2.41 12.02 2.89
N SER A 75 3.46 12.71 3.33
CA SER A 75 4.71 12.76 2.57
C SER A 75 5.32 11.35 2.46
N PRO A 76 6.11 11.06 1.43
CA PRO A 76 6.76 9.75 1.32
C PRO A 76 7.67 9.44 2.53
N GLU A 77 8.26 10.46 3.16
CA GLU A 77 9.01 10.33 4.41
C GLU A 77 8.12 9.95 5.59
N GLU A 78 6.94 10.55 5.72
CA GLU A 78 5.96 10.21 6.77
C GLU A 78 5.48 8.75 6.63
N TRP A 79 5.29 8.28 5.39
CA TRP A 79 5.01 6.86 5.13
C TRP A 79 6.15 5.95 5.62
N LEU A 80 7.41 6.32 5.36
CA LEU A 80 8.59 5.54 5.75
C LEU A 80 8.94 5.61 7.24
N GLN A 81 8.42 6.59 7.98
CA GLN A 81 8.56 6.68 9.44
C GLN A 81 7.67 5.68 10.19
N SER A 82 6.71 5.05 9.50
CA SER A 82 5.83 4.05 10.08
C SER A 82 6.60 2.81 10.57
N GLU A 83 6.23 2.28 11.73
CA GLU A 83 6.67 0.96 12.19
C GLU A 83 5.76 -0.17 11.67
N HIS A 84 4.59 0.18 11.12
CA HIS A 84 3.65 -0.75 10.50
C HIS A 84 4.16 -1.22 9.14
N GLN A 85 4.46 -2.52 9.04
CA GLN A 85 4.93 -3.19 7.82
C GLN A 85 3.92 -3.07 6.68
N GLY A 86 2.61 -3.07 6.96
CA GLY A 86 1.55 -2.89 5.97
C GLY A 86 1.55 -1.50 5.33
N ARG A 87 1.85 -0.44 6.11
CA ARG A 87 2.02 0.92 5.54
C ARG A 87 3.28 1.00 4.70
N LEU A 88 4.37 0.39 5.18
CA LEU A 88 5.62 0.30 4.44
C LEU A 88 5.43 -0.46 3.12
N MET A 89 4.64 -1.54 3.13
CA MET A 89 4.29 -2.32 1.94
C MET A 89 3.57 -1.47 0.88
N ILE A 90 2.60 -0.63 1.27
CA ILE A 90 1.89 0.28 0.34
C ILE A 90 2.86 1.28 -0.30
N ILE A 91 3.69 1.98 0.50
CA ILE A 91 4.58 3.01 -0.05
C ILE A 91 5.70 2.41 -0.90
N LEU A 92 6.21 1.22 -0.55
CA LEU A 92 7.20 0.51 -1.36
C LEU A 92 6.61 0.09 -2.71
N LEU A 93 5.36 -0.41 -2.73
CA LEU A 93 4.66 -0.71 -3.98
C LEU A 93 4.46 0.54 -4.85
N TYR A 94 4.16 1.69 -4.23
CA TYR A 94 4.06 2.96 -4.92
C TYR A 94 5.38 3.36 -5.60
N PHE A 95 6.49 3.29 -4.88
CA PHE A 95 7.82 3.58 -5.44
C PHE A 95 8.21 2.62 -6.57
N SER A 96 7.91 1.32 -6.44
CA SER A 96 8.17 0.36 -7.52
C SER A 96 7.38 0.66 -8.79
N GLN A 97 6.21 1.29 -8.70
CA GLN A 97 5.41 1.66 -9.86
C GLN A 97 5.72 3.07 -10.39
N GLN A 98 6.36 3.91 -9.58
CA GLN A 98 6.73 5.29 -9.91
C GLN A 98 8.15 5.59 -9.45
N PRO A 99 9.16 5.13 -10.19
CA PRO A 99 10.56 5.35 -9.86
C PRO A 99 10.91 6.84 -9.75
N GLU A 100 10.19 7.72 -10.46
CA GLU A 100 10.38 9.17 -10.39
C GLU A 100 10.07 9.78 -9.01
N ALA A 101 9.29 9.07 -8.18
CA ALA A 101 9.00 9.48 -6.81
C ALA A 101 10.14 9.16 -5.83
N VAL A 102 11.12 8.36 -6.25
CA VAL A 102 12.27 7.99 -5.44
C VAL A 102 13.36 9.05 -5.59
N THR A 103 13.57 9.83 -4.54
CA THR A 103 14.63 10.85 -4.47
C THR A 103 15.85 10.31 -3.70
N PRO A 104 17.02 10.98 -3.76
CA PRO A 104 18.17 10.62 -2.93
C PRO A 104 17.86 10.56 -1.43
N GLU A 105 16.94 11.41 -0.96
CA GLU A 105 16.51 11.40 0.45
C GLU A 105 15.68 10.16 0.77
N ILE A 106 14.77 9.76 -0.11
CA ILE A 106 14.03 8.50 0.01
C ILE A 106 14.97 7.30 0.00
N VAL A 107 16.00 7.29 -0.85
CA VAL A 107 17.03 6.24 -0.84
C VAL A 107 17.71 6.12 0.53
N ASN A 108 18.07 7.24 1.15
CA ASN A 108 18.68 7.22 2.48
C ASN A 108 17.70 6.67 3.53
N ARG A 109 16.43 7.09 3.51
CA ARG A 109 15.40 6.57 4.40
C ARG A 109 15.14 5.07 4.24
N LEU A 110 15.12 4.58 3.00
CA LEU A 110 14.98 3.15 2.71
C LEU A 110 16.15 2.34 3.29
N LYS A 111 17.38 2.85 3.17
CA LYS A 111 18.57 2.23 3.78
C LYS A 111 18.52 2.23 5.31
N GLU A 112 18.06 3.32 5.92
CA GLU A 112 17.87 3.42 7.37
C GLU A 112 16.85 2.40 7.90
N LYS A 113 15.74 2.21 7.18
CA LYS A 113 14.69 1.26 7.57
C LYS A 113 14.95 -0.20 7.20
N TYR A 114 15.92 -0.48 6.33
CA TYR A 114 16.13 -1.81 5.77
C TYR A 114 16.17 -2.94 6.80
N SER A 115 16.87 -2.74 7.93
CA SER A 115 17.02 -3.76 8.97
C SER A 115 15.75 -4.04 9.79
N THR A 116 14.74 -3.16 9.72
CA THR A 116 13.47 -3.29 10.46
C THR A 116 12.36 -3.89 9.59
N LEU A 117 12.64 -4.18 8.33
CA LEU A 117 11.67 -4.72 7.37
C LEU A 117 11.61 -6.24 7.41
N THR A 118 10.44 -6.80 7.08
CA THR A 118 10.35 -8.23 6.77
C THR A 118 11.23 -8.61 5.57
N PRO A 119 11.68 -9.87 5.46
CA PRO A 119 12.46 -10.32 4.31
C PRO A 119 11.81 -10.01 2.95
N THR A 120 10.48 -10.07 2.88
CA THR A 120 9.73 -9.75 1.65
C THR A 120 9.83 -8.27 1.28
N LEU A 121 9.72 -7.36 2.26
CA LEU A 121 9.88 -5.94 2.02
C LEU A 121 11.33 -5.53 1.76
N GLN A 122 12.31 -6.22 2.38
CA GLN A 122 13.74 -6.05 2.05
C GLN A 122 14.00 -6.32 0.56
N LYS A 123 13.47 -7.43 0.02
CA LYS A 123 13.55 -7.75 -1.42
C LYS A 123 12.94 -6.65 -2.31
N MET A 124 11.90 -5.95 -1.84
CA MET A 124 11.32 -4.82 -2.58
C MET A 124 12.24 -3.60 -2.56
N VAL A 125 12.82 -3.29 -1.39
CA VAL A 125 13.80 -2.20 -1.27
C VAL A 125 15.00 -2.44 -2.16
N ASP A 126 15.54 -3.65 -2.20
CA ASP A 126 16.68 -3.99 -3.06
C ASP A 126 16.41 -3.68 -4.53
N LYS A 127 15.21 -4.02 -5.01
CA LYS A 127 14.80 -3.73 -6.39
C LYS A 127 14.71 -2.24 -6.66
N ILE A 128 14.08 -1.48 -5.76
CA ILE A 128 13.97 -0.02 -5.87
C ILE A 128 15.35 0.64 -5.91
N LEU A 129 16.28 0.19 -5.06
CA LEU A 129 17.63 0.73 -5.00
C LEU A 129 18.47 0.38 -6.24
N GLN A 130 18.29 -0.82 -6.81
CA GLN A 130 18.93 -1.22 -8.05
C GLN A 130 18.47 -0.37 -9.23
N GLU A 131 17.15 -0.14 -9.35
CA GLU A 131 16.56 0.67 -10.41
C GLU A 131 16.95 2.15 -10.31
N PHE A 132 17.09 2.69 -9.10
CA PHE A 132 17.54 4.08 -8.90
C PHE A 132 19.03 4.29 -9.27
N SER A 133 19.84 3.23 -9.17
CA SER A 133 21.28 3.30 -9.42
C SER A 133 21.66 3.03 -10.88
N ALA A 134 20.69 2.65 -11.72
CA ALA A 134 20.85 2.31 -13.14
C ALA A 134 20.71 3.55 -14.04
#